data_AF-A0AAU1KVR6-F1
#
_entry.id   AF-A0AAU1KVR6-F1
#
_cell.length_a   1.000
_cell.length_b   1.000
_cell.length_c   1.000
_cell.angle_alpha   90.00
_cell.angle_beta   90.00
_cell.angle_gamma   90.00
#
_symmetry.space_group_name_H-M   'P 1'
#
loop_
_entity.id
_entity.type
_entity.pdbx_description
1 polymer ?
#
loop_
_entity_poly.entity_id
_entity_poly.type
_entity_poly.pdbx_seq_one_letter_code
_entity_poly.pdbx_strand_id
1 'polypeptide(L)'
;MDPTAAPAAELAALYGERWEVENTLAELKTTQIGTRTVMPSKSPDLVFQEIYAHLVLYTGLRLLMHRAAVSRSEPLDPDRLSFAAALRAARRSITSLNRDFPPQHLSTVAGELEEEINPPRRLRAAIGQAKRKMSRFLSWNPDRPRPPQPTRRPAETLQVIAAVAPPPDP
;
A
#
# COMPACT_ATOMS: atom_id res chain seq x y z
N MET A 1 0.37 -13.14 25.01
CA MET A 1 0.28 -13.72 23.64
C MET A 1 1.02 -15.04 23.68
N ASP A 2 0.48 -16.09 23.07
CA ASP A 2 1.14 -17.38 22.94
C ASP A 2 2.17 -17.31 21.79
N PRO A 3 3.48 -17.46 22.07
CA PRO A 3 4.54 -17.40 21.06
C PRO A 3 4.44 -18.51 20.00
N THR A 4 3.75 -19.61 20.30
CA THR A 4 3.58 -20.73 19.36
C THR A 4 2.44 -20.50 18.37
N ALA A 5 1.42 -19.73 18.75
CA ALA A 5 0.28 -19.39 17.89
C ALA A 5 0.55 -18.19 16.96
N ALA A 6 1.57 -17.38 17.24
CA ALA A 6 1.93 -16.23 16.41
C ALA A 6 3.47 -16.06 16.38
N PRO A 7 4.18 -16.78 15.50
CA PRO A 7 5.62 -16.71 15.39
C PRO A 7 6.09 -15.27 15.11
N ALA A 8 7.12 -14.83 15.83
CA ALA A 8 7.61 -13.46 15.73
C ALA A 8 8.05 -13.06 14.30
N ALA A 9 8.55 -14.01 13.52
CA ALA A 9 8.94 -13.80 12.12
C ALA A 9 7.72 -13.48 11.23
N GLU A 10 6.60 -14.19 11.42
CA GLU A 10 5.36 -13.97 10.67
C GLU A 10 4.72 -12.63 11.05
N LEU A 11 4.66 -12.34 12.36
CA LEU A 11 4.17 -11.05 12.84
C LEU A 11 5.01 -9.87 12.31
N ALA A 12 6.32 -10.04 12.23
CA ALA A 12 7.20 -8.99 11.70
C ALA A 12 7.06 -8.82 10.18
N ALA A 13 6.80 -9.89 9.43
CA ALA A 13 6.46 -9.82 8.01
C ALA A 13 5.13 -9.07 7.79
N LEU A 14 4.08 -9.44 8.54
CA LEU A 14 2.76 -8.78 8.51
C LEU A 14 2.82 -7.32 8.95
N TYR A 15 3.73 -6.96 9.86
CA TYR A 15 3.95 -5.56 10.24
C TYR A 15 4.51 -4.72 9.10
N GLY A 16 5.31 -5.33 8.21
CA GLY A 16 5.72 -4.72 6.94
C GLY A 16 4.51 -4.46 6.03
N GLU A 17 3.61 -5.44 5.93
CA GLU A 17 2.37 -5.30 5.16
C GLU A 17 1.40 -4.27 5.75
N ARG A 18 1.46 -3.98 7.06
CA ARG A 18 0.65 -2.91 7.67
C ARG A 18 0.89 -1.55 6.99
N TRP A 19 2.10 -1.28 6.49
CA TRP A 19 2.37 -0.04 5.75
C TRP A 19 1.63 0.02 4.40
N GLU A 20 1.11 -1.09 3.88
CA GLU A 20 0.24 -1.09 2.69
C GLU A 20 -1.11 -0.43 2.95
N VAL A 21 -1.55 -0.35 4.21
CA VAL A 21 -2.75 0.44 4.55
C VAL A 21 -2.53 1.92 4.27
N GLU A 22 -1.31 2.43 4.43
CA GLU A 22 -0.99 3.83 4.13
C GLU A 22 -0.99 4.08 2.62
N ASN A 23 -0.50 3.12 1.83
CA ASN A 23 -0.60 3.18 0.37
C ASN A 23 -2.06 3.19 -0.08
N THR A 24 -2.88 2.30 0.48
CA THR A 24 -4.33 2.24 0.23
C THR A 24 -5.00 3.58 0.56
N LEU A 25 -4.68 4.15 1.73
CA LEU A 25 -5.20 5.45 2.14
C LEU A 25 -4.72 6.59 1.23
N ALA A 26 -3.48 6.55 0.75
CA ALA A 26 -2.93 7.52 -0.20
C ALA A 26 -3.64 7.41 -1.55
N GLU A 27 -3.84 6.21 -2.08
CA GLU A 27 -4.58 6.00 -3.32
C GLU A 27 -6.01 6.52 -3.23
N LEU A 28 -6.71 6.21 -2.13
CA LEU A 28 -8.08 6.67 -1.94
C LEU A 28 -8.16 8.20 -1.76
N LYS A 29 -7.41 8.75 -0.80
CA LYS A 29 -7.51 10.17 -0.41
C LYS A 29 -6.82 11.11 -1.38
N THR A 30 -5.72 10.68 -1.99
CA THR A 30 -4.88 11.54 -2.84
C THR A 30 -5.08 11.28 -4.31
N THR A 31 -5.08 10.02 -4.75
CA THR A 31 -5.18 9.70 -6.18
C THR A 31 -6.62 9.69 -6.68
N GLN A 32 -7.54 9.05 -5.97
CA GLN A 32 -8.94 8.91 -6.38
C GLN A 32 -9.78 10.13 -6.06
N ILE A 33 -9.77 10.57 -4.80
CA ILE A 33 -10.53 11.74 -4.32
C ILE A 33 -9.85 13.06 -4.75
N GLY A 34 -8.51 13.09 -4.75
CA GLY A 34 -7.73 14.28 -5.06
C GLY A 34 -7.23 15.02 -3.82
N THR A 35 -6.07 15.65 -3.93
CA THR A 35 -5.51 16.46 -2.84
C THR A 35 -6.40 17.65 -2.53
N ARG A 36 -6.74 17.84 -1.25
CA ARG A 36 -7.56 18.98 -0.77
C ARG A 36 -8.97 19.02 -1.34
N THR A 37 -9.47 17.92 -1.89
CA THR A 37 -10.87 17.82 -2.31
C THR A 37 -11.76 17.75 -1.07
N VAL A 38 -12.77 18.61 -1.03
CA VAL A 38 -13.84 18.56 -0.03
C VAL A 38 -15.04 17.86 -0.65
N MET A 39 -15.71 16.99 0.11
CA MET A 39 -16.94 16.36 -0.31
C MET A 39 -18.02 17.42 -0.57
N PRO A 40 -18.67 17.43 -1.75
CA PRO A 40 -19.63 18.48 -2.11
C PRO A 40 -20.91 18.43 -1.26
N SER A 41 -21.28 17.26 -0.74
CA SER A 41 -22.49 17.11 0.09
C SER A 41 -22.40 17.85 1.43
N LYS A 42 -23.54 18.42 1.84
CA LYS A 42 -23.72 19.15 3.12
C LYS A 42 -24.55 18.39 4.16
N SER A 43 -25.05 17.20 3.81
CA SER A 43 -25.80 16.33 4.72
C SER A 43 -24.94 15.13 5.14
N PRO A 44 -24.93 14.73 6.43
CA PRO A 44 -24.18 13.56 6.89
C PRO A 44 -24.48 12.29 6.09
N ASP A 45 -25.75 12.03 5.78
CA ASP A 45 -26.16 10.81 5.07
C ASP A 45 -25.59 10.77 3.64
N LEU A 46 -25.60 11.89 2.94
CA LEU A 46 -25.04 12.00 1.59
C LEU A 46 -23.50 11.93 1.60
N VAL A 47 -22.86 12.46 2.65
CA VAL A 47 -21.41 12.29 2.85
C VAL A 47 -21.05 10.81 3.02
N PHE A 48 -21.83 10.05 3.81
CA PHE A 48 -21.62 8.60 3.89
C PHE A 48 -21.81 7.92 2.54
N GLN A 49 -22.84 8.29 1.78
CA GLN A 49 -23.05 7.76 0.44
C GLN A 49 -21.86 8.01 -0.49
N GLU A 50 -21.29 9.22 -0.49
CA GLU A 50 -20.09 9.54 -1.28
C GLU A 50 -18.88 8.70 -0.84
N ILE A 51 -18.67 8.53 0.47
CA ILE A 51 -17.62 7.66 1.00
C ILE A 51 -17.79 6.22 0.48
N TYR A 52 -19.00 5.67 0.55
CA TYR A 52 -19.28 4.32 0.04
C TYR A 52 -19.06 4.23 -1.47
N ALA A 53 -19.46 5.26 -2.25
CA ALA A 53 -19.19 5.31 -3.68
C ALA A 53 -17.68 5.26 -3.98
N HIS A 54 -16.87 6.00 -3.21
CA HIS A 54 -15.41 5.95 -3.32
C HIS A 54 -14.84 4.56 -3.00
N LEU A 55 -15.31 3.92 -1.93
CA LEU A 55 -14.88 2.57 -1.54
C LEU A 55 -15.26 1.52 -2.59
N VAL A 56 -16.45 1.60 -3.18
CA VAL A 56 -16.90 0.71 -4.24
C VAL A 56 -16.03 0.88 -5.49
N LEU A 57 -15.78 2.12 -5.92
CA LEU A 57 -14.91 2.39 -7.06
C LEU A 57 -13.48 1.89 -6.81
N TYR A 58 -12.94 2.12 -5.62
CA TYR A 58 -11.62 1.63 -5.22
C TYR A 58 -11.53 0.11 -5.34
N THR A 59 -12.51 -0.59 -4.76
CA THR A 59 -12.57 -2.06 -4.77
C THR A 59 -12.72 -2.60 -6.18
N GLY A 60 -13.56 -1.97 -7.02
CA GLY A 60 -13.74 -2.34 -8.41
C GLY A 60 -12.46 -2.20 -9.24
N LEU A 61 -11.72 -1.10 -9.06
CA LEU A 61 -10.43 -0.88 -9.72
C LEU A 61 -9.39 -1.89 -9.23
N ARG A 62 -9.32 -2.18 -7.93
CA ARG A 62 -8.42 -3.19 -7.38
C ARG A 62 -8.72 -4.60 -7.89
N LEU A 63 -9.98 -4.97 -8.02
CA LEU A 63 -10.37 -6.24 -8.64
C LEU A 63 -10.00 -6.30 -10.13
N LEU A 64 -10.16 -5.18 -10.86
CA LEU A 64 -9.74 -5.09 -12.26
C LEU A 64 -8.22 -5.26 -12.41
N MET A 65 -7.44 -4.56 -11.59
CA MET A 65 -5.99 -4.70 -11.54
C MET A 65 -5.58 -6.13 -11.20
N HIS A 66 -6.22 -6.75 -10.20
CA HIS A 66 -5.95 -8.14 -9.84
C HIS A 66 -6.21 -9.10 -11.01
N ARG A 67 -7.34 -8.95 -11.69
CA ARG A 67 -7.67 -9.76 -12.87
C ARG A 67 -6.65 -9.57 -13.99
N ALA A 68 -6.28 -8.33 -14.29
CA ALA A 68 -5.27 -8.02 -15.31
C ALA A 68 -3.91 -8.63 -14.95
N ALA A 69 -3.50 -8.56 -13.68
CA ALA A 69 -2.22 -9.10 -13.23
C ALA A 69 -2.15 -10.63 -13.32
N VAL A 70 -3.27 -11.32 -13.04
CA VAL A 70 -3.38 -12.79 -13.07
C VAL A 70 -3.61 -13.33 -14.50
N SER A 71 -4.21 -12.55 -15.41
CA SER A 71 -4.45 -12.97 -16.80
C SER A 71 -3.21 -12.95 -17.69
N ARG A 72 -2.09 -12.38 -17.20
CA ARG A 72 -0.82 -12.33 -17.93
C ARG A 72 -0.19 -13.71 -18.07
N SER A 73 0.60 -13.89 -19.14
CA SER A 73 1.38 -15.12 -19.36
C SER A 73 2.36 -15.41 -18.22
N GLU A 74 2.90 -14.37 -17.59
CA GLU A 74 3.68 -14.46 -16.35
C GLU A 74 2.92 -13.71 -15.24
N PRO A 75 2.43 -14.41 -14.19
CA PRO A 75 1.68 -13.78 -13.12
C PRO A 75 2.47 -12.66 -12.45
N LEU A 76 1.88 -11.47 -12.41
CA LEU A 76 2.45 -10.31 -11.74
C LEU A 76 1.75 -10.12 -10.38
N ASP A 77 2.47 -9.67 -9.36
CA ASP A 77 1.85 -9.19 -8.12
C ASP A 77 0.94 -7.98 -8.46
N PRO A 78 -0.38 -8.03 -8.17
CA PRO A 78 -1.32 -6.95 -8.48
C PRO A 78 -0.91 -5.56 -7.99
N ASP A 79 -0.16 -5.47 -6.90
CA ASP A 79 0.34 -4.21 -6.35
C ASP A 79 1.45 -3.56 -7.20
N ARG A 80 1.98 -4.29 -8.19
CA ARG A 80 2.89 -3.77 -9.19
C ARG A 80 2.17 -2.98 -10.26
N LEU A 81 0.84 -3.08 -10.38
CA LEU A 81 0.08 -2.24 -11.29
C LEU A 81 -0.14 -0.85 -10.68
N SER A 82 -0.06 0.18 -11.51
CA SER A 82 -0.31 1.55 -11.07
C SER A 82 -1.79 1.83 -10.85
N PHE A 83 -2.21 2.09 -9.60
CA PHE A 83 -3.58 2.50 -9.30
C PHE A 83 -3.97 3.81 -10.02
N ALA A 84 -3.02 4.74 -10.17
CA ALA A 84 -3.24 5.97 -10.91
C ALA A 84 -3.49 5.70 -12.41
N ALA A 85 -2.79 4.72 -12.99
CA ALA A 85 -3.04 4.26 -14.35
C ALA A 85 -4.42 3.63 -14.47
N ALA A 86 -4.79 2.75 -13.54
CA ALA A 86 -6.11 2.11 -13.47
C ALA A 86 -7.24 3.14 -13.45
N LEU A 87 -7.12 4.14 -12.59
CA LEU A 87 -8.10 5.22 -12.51
C LEU A 87 -8.17 6.05 -13.80
N ARG A 88 -7.02 6.39 -14.40
CA ARG A 88 -6.98 7.14 -15.68
C ARG A 88 -7.59 6.34 -16.82
N ALA A 89 -7.22 5.07 -16.94
CA ALA A 89 -7.74 4.15 -17.95
C ALA A 89 -9.26 4.02 -17.79
N ALA A 90 -9.75 3.73 -16.58
CA ALA A 90 -11.19 3.65 -16.29
C ALA A 90 -11.94 4.95 -16.60
N ARG A 91 -11.37 6.13 -16.31
CA ARG A 91 -11.99 7.43 -16.67
C ARG A 91 -12.05 7.62 -18.19
N ARG A 92 -10.94 7.38 -18.91
CA ARG A 92 -10.90 7.45 -20.39
C ARG A 92 -11.95 6.53 -21.00
N SER A 93 -12.06 5.33 -20.43
CA SER A 93 -13.00 4.28 -20.82
C SER A 93 -14.46 4.77 -20.85
N ILE A 94 -14.85 5.66 -19.93
CA ILE A 94 -16.20 6.22 -19.85
C ILE A 94 -16.38 7.36 -20.86
N THR A 95 -15.33 8.12 -21.15
CA THR A 95 -15.37 9.23 -22.10
C THR A 95 -15.29 8.78 -23.56
N SER A 96 -14.55 7.70 -23.85
CA SER A 96 -14.34 7.19 -25.22
C SER A 96 -15.49 6.33 -25.72
N LEU A 97 -16.19 5.63 -24.82
CA LEU A 97 -17.40 4.92 -25.14
C LEU A 97 -18.59 5.86 -25.04
N ASN A 98 -19.36 6.01 -26.11
CA ASN A 98 -20.63 6.75 -26.14
C ASN A 98 -21.72 6.06 -25.28
N ARG A 99 -21.47 5.83 -23.98
CA ARG A 99 -22.31 5.11 -23.00
C ARG A 99 -22.63 3.65 -23.29
N ASP A 100 -22.27 3.12 -24.45
CA ASP A 100 -22.36 1.69 -24.72
C ASP A 100 -21.20 1.02 -23.99
N PHE A 101 -21.47 0.28 -22.92
CA PHE A 101 -20.48 -0.52 -22.19
C PHE A 101 -20.42 -1.92 -22.80
N PRO A 102 -19.64 -2.16 -23.88
CA PRO A 102 -19.57 -3.48 -24.48
C PRO A 102 -18.94 -4.47 -23.48
N PRO A 103 -19.29 -5.76 -23.57
CA PRO A 103 -18.80 -6.78 -22.64
C PRO A 103 -17.26 -6.90 -22.63
N GLN A 104 -16.60 -6.48 -23.70
CA GLN A 104 -15.14 -6.53 -23.88
C GLN A 104 -14.41 -5.30 -23.28
N HIS A 105 -15.16 -4.34 -22.72
CA HIS A 105 -14.59 -3.08 -22.26
C HIS A 105 -13.54 -3.26 -21.16
N LEU A 106 -13.84 -4.14 -20.21
CA LEU A 106 -12.95 -4.41 -19.08
C LEU A 106 -11.64 -5.06 -19.53
N SER A 107 -11.66 -5.88 -20.59
CA SER A 107 -10.43 -6.46 -21.16
C SER A 107 -9.58 -5.42 -21.88
N THR A 108 -10.18 -4.45 -22.57
CA THR A 108 -9.42 -3.34 -23.19
C THR A 108 -8.74 -2.49 -22.13
N VAL A 109 -9.47 -2.11 -21.07
CA VAL A 109 -8.90 -1.37 -19.94
C VAL A 109 -7.82 -2.20 -19.25
N ALA A 110 -8.03 -3.51 -19.06
CA ALA A 110 -7.03 -4.39 -18.47
C ALA A 110 -5.74 -4.45 -19.30
N GLY A 111 -5.83 -4.52 -20.63
CA GLY A 111 -4.67 -4.52 -21.53
C GLY A 111 -3.83 -3.24 -21.42
N GLU A 112 -4.46 -2.07 -21.27
CA GLU A 112 -3.73 -0.82 -21.06
C GLU A 112 -2.97 -0.78 -19.71
N LEU A 113 -3.44 -1.52 -18.70
CA LEU A 113 -2.77 -1.55 -17.39
C LEU A 113 -1.48 -2.35 -17.40
N GLU A 114 -1.36 -3.27 -18.33
CA GLU A 114 -0.18 -4.12 -18.47
C GLU A 114 1.08 -3.34 -18.90
N GLU A 115 0.91 -2.14 -19.45
CA GLU A 115 2.00 -1.26 -19.88
C GLU A 115 2.50 -0.33 -18.76
N GLU A 116 1.70 -0.08 -17.72
CA GLU A 116 2.04 0.81 -16.61
C GLU A 116 2.37 0.04 -15.31
N ILE A 117 3.48 -0.71 -15.37
CA ILE A 117 4.03 -1.45 -14.23
C ILE A 117 4.88 -0.52 -13.36
N ASN A 118 4.52 -0.41 -12.09
CA ASN A 118 5.33 0.28 -11.08
C ASN A 118 6.68 -0.42 -10.88
N PRO A 119 7.76 0.35 -10.61
CA PRO A 119 9.04 -0.23 -10.22
C PRO A 119 8.87 -1.10 -8.95
N PRO A 120 9.77 -2.07 -8.73
CA PRO A 120 9.77 -2.86 -7.50
C PRO A 120 9.69 -1.95 -6.27
N ARG A 121 8.78 -2.27 -5.33
CA ARG A 121 8.62 -1.48 -4.10
C ARG A 121 9.96 -1.46 -3.36
N ARG A 122 10.41 -0.26 -3.01
CA ARG A 122 11.64 -0.08 -2.21
C ARG A 122 11.43 -0.75 -0.86
N LEU A 123 12.43 -1.52 -0.44
CA LEU A 123 12.46 -2.06 0.91
C LEU A 123 12.48 -0.90 1.91
N ARG A 124 11.44 -0.82 2.76
CA ARG A 124 11.34 0.15 3.85
C ARG A 124 11.69 -0.56 5.15
N ALA A 125 12.89 -0.34 5.65
CA ALA A 125 13.25 -0.64 7.03
C ALA A 125 13.50 0.69 7.72
N ALA A 126 12.60 1.07 8.63
CA ALA A 126 12.92 2.10 9.59
C ALA A 126 13.89 1.47 10.59
N ILE A 127 15.14 1.93 10.60
CA ILE A 127 16.02 1.66 11.75
C ILE A 127 15.33 2.34 12.94
N GLY A 128 14.69 1.54 13.79
CA GLY A 128 14.07 2.01 15.01
C GLY A 128 15.15 2.57 15.93
N GLN A 129 15.51 3.84 15.76
CA GLN A 129 16.36 4.52 16.71
C GLN A 129 15.50 4.86 17.91
N ALA A 130 15.73 4.18 19.03
CA ALA A 130 15.18 4.58 20.31
C ALA A 130 15.60 6.04 20.56
N LYS A 131 14.64 6.96 20.53
CA LYS A 131 14.90 8.37 20.88
C LYS A 131 15.36 8.38 22.34
N ARG A 132 16.62 8.75 22.59
CA ARG A 132 17.11 8.97 23.96
C ARG A 132 16.30 10.12 24.54
N LYS A 133 15.46 9.81 25.53
CA LYS A 133 14.49 10.73 26.17
C LYS A 133 15.17 11.93 26.87
N MET A 134 16.48 11.86 27.11
CA MET A 134 17.31 12.93 27.67
C MET A 134 18.65 13.01 26.91
N SER A 135 18.69 13.77 25.81
CA SER A 135 19.94 14.26 25.25
C SER A 135 20.07 15.72 25.63
N ARG A 136 21.18 16.09 26.28
CA ARG A 136 21.51 17.49 26.61
C ARG A 136 21.79 18.33 25.35
N PHE A 137 21.83 17.69 24.19
CA PHE A 137 22.05 18.31 22.88
C PHE A 137 20.76 18.26 22.06
N LEU A 138 20.27 19.45 21.69
CA LEU A 138 19.52 19.65 20.45
C LEU A 138 20.54 19.62 19.32
N SER A 139 20.45 18.67 18.40
CA SER A 139 20.94 18.92 17.05
C SER A 139 20.30 17.93 16.09
N TRP A 140 19.16 18.34 15.55
CA TRP A 140 18.86 17.97 14.18
C TRP A 140 20.07 18.39 13.33
N ASN A 141 20.77 17.42 12.74
CA ASN A 141 21.91 17.66 11.87
C ASN A 141 21.42 17.61 10.41
N PRO A 142 21.41 18.72 9.67
CA PRO A 142 20.99 18.76 8.26
C PRO A 142 21.89 17.89 7.37
N ASP A 143 23.16 17.73 7.74
CA ASP A 143 24.17 16.99 6.99
C ASP A 143 24.23 15.50 7.38
N ARG A 144 23.24 15.02 8.14
CA ARG A 144 23.21 13.61 8.54
C ARG A 144 23.05 12.74 7.28
N PRO A 145 23.97 11.80 7.03
CA PRO A 145 23.84 10.90 5.89
C PRO A 145 22.54 10.11 6.03
N ARG A 146 21.83 9.94 4.90
CA ARG A 146 20.64 9.10 4.87
C ARG A 146 21.04 7.67 5.28
N PRO A 147 20.26 7.00 6.14
CA PRO A 147 20.54 5.61 6.45
C PRO A 147 20.57 4.78 5.15
N PRO A 148 21.46 3.80 5.04
CA PRO A 148 21.54 2.95 3.86
C PRO A 148 20.19 2.28 3.62
N GLN A 149 19.78 2.18 2.36
CA GLN A 149 18.54 1.47 2.04
C GLN A 149 18.77 -0.02 2.30
N PRO A 150 17.83 -0.70 2.98
CA PRO A 150 17.91 -2.14 3.14
C PRO A 150 17.89 -2.81 1.77
N THR A 151 18.80 -3.75 1.57
CA THR A 151 18.94 -4.54 0.33
C THR A 151 18.32 -5.93 0.46
N ARG A 152 18.04 -6.36 1.69
CA ARG A 152 17.44 -7.66 2.02
C ARG A 152 16.06 -7.46 2.62
N ARG A 153 15.17 -8.42 2.39
CA ARG A 153 13.81 -8.37 2.95
C ARG A 153 13.86 -8.46 4.48
N PRO A 154 12.89 -7.87 5.20
CA PRO A 154 12.80 -8.02 6.66
C PRO A 154 12.84 -9.49 7.10
N ALA A 155 12.11 -10.37 6.41
CA ALA A 155 12.12 -11.81 6.69
C ALA A 155 13.51 -12.47 6.56
N GLU A 156 14.41 -11.92 5.74
CA GLU A 156 15.78 -12.43 5.54
C GLU A 156 16.79 -11.81 6.53
N THR A 157 16.42 -10.74 7.23
CA THR A 157 17.33 -9.92 8.05
C THR A 157 17.01 -9.98 9.54
N LEU A 158 15.77 -10.26 9.91
CA LEU A 158 15.33 -10.28 11.30
C LEU A 158 15.91 -11.49 12.04
N GLN A 159 16.95 -11.26 12.84
CA GLN A 159 17.30 -12.17 13.93
C GLN A 159 16.37 -11.90 15.11
N VAL A 160 15.41 -12.79 15.33
CA VAL A 160 14.62 -12.79 16.56
C VAL A 160 15.57 -13.23 17.68
N ILE A 161 16.02 -12.28 18.51
CA ILE A 161 16.75 -12.63 19.73
C ILE A 161 15.74 -13.34 20.62
N ALA A 162 15.84 -14.67 20.72
CA ALA A 162 15.08 -15.45 21.67
C ALA A 162 15.29 -14.85 23.06
N ALA A 163 14.20 -14.69 23.81
CA ALA A 163 14.22 -14.12 25.15
C ALA A 163 15.36 -14.77 25.97
N VAL A 164 16.23 -13.92 26.52
CA VAL A 164 17.26 -14.33 27.49
C VAL A 164 16.54 -15.14 28.57
N ALA A 165 16.97 -16.39 28.77
CA ALA A 165 16.43 -17.26 29.81
C ALA A 165 16.56 -16.54 31.17
N PRO A 166 15.52 -16.60 32.03
CA PRO A 166 15.62 -16.01 33.37
C PRO A 166 16.81 -16.62 34.13
N PRO A 167 17.54 -15.83 34.94
CA PRO A 167 18.64 -16.34 35.74
C PRO A 167 18.14 -17.48 36.64
N PRO A 168 18.94 -18.53 36.91
CA PRO A 168 18.54 -19.57 37.84
C PRO A 168 18.30 -18.98 39.22
N ASP A 169 17.20 -19.38 39.85
CA ASP A 169 16.85 -18.99 41.22
C ASP A 169 17.97 -19.37 42.22
N PRO A 170 18.16 -18.57 43.29
CA PRO A 170 19.30 -18.67 44.20
C PRO A 170 19.38 -19.96 45.01
#